data_AF-A0A4Q7XFR2-F1
#
_entry.id   AF-A0A4Q7XFR2-F1
#
_cell.length_a   1.000
_cell.length_b   1.000
_cell.length_c   1.000
_cell.angle_alpha   90.00
_cell.angle_beta   90.00
_cell.angle_gamma   90.00
#
_symmetry.space_group_name_H-M   'P 1'
#
loop_
_entity.id
_entity.type
_entity.pdbx_description
1 polymer ?
#
loop_
_entity_poly.entity_id
_entity_poly.type
_entity_poly.pdbx_seq_one_letter_code
_entity_poly.pdbx_strand_id
1 'polypeptide(L)'
;MRGATTSDYRCVLGTTLDMPVMLAPVPDVVDFSDKKVLITDDVADTGKTLKLVRDFCLETVAEVRTAVIYEKSHSLVKCEYVWKRTDDWINFPWSVLPVVRKSGEPVTPSREAL
;
A
#
# COMPACT_ATOMS: atom_id res chain seq x y z
N MET A 1 -15.75 -10.54 -14.95
CA MET A 1 -14.39 -9.97 -15.01
C MET A 1 -14.11 -9.27 -13.68
N ARG A 2 -13.10 -9.72 -12.91
CA ARG A 2 -12.67 -9.03 -11.69
C ARG A 2 -11.53 -8.10 -12.09
N GLY A 3 -11.80 -6.80 -12.20
CA GLY A 3 -10.78 -5.80 -12.43
C GLY A 3 -10.08 -5.50 -11.10
N ALA A 4 -8.75 -5.58 -11.08
CA ALA A 4 -7.95 -5.01 -10.01
C ALA A 4 -7.55 -3.60 -10.47
N THR A 5 -8.05 -2.58 -9.79
CA THR A 5 -7.60 -1.19 -9.99
C THR A 5 -6.37 -0.98 -9.11
N THR A 6 -5.23 -0.67 -9.71
CA THR A 6 -3.98 -0.37 -8.99
C THR A 6 -3.80 1.15 -8.99
N SER A 7 -3.67 1.75 -7.81
CA SER A 7 -3.30 3.15 -7.63
C SER A 7 -1.93 3.17 -6.95
N ASP A 8 -0.91 3.72 -7.62
CA ASP A 8 0.46 3.73 -7.12
C ASP A 8 0.68 4.91 -6.17
N TYR A 9 1.03 4.64 -4.90
CA TYR A 9 1.51 5.65 -3.95
C TYR A 9 3.04 5.64 -3.95
N ARG A 10 3.68 6.71 -4.41
CA ARG A 10 5.14 6.85 -4.38
C ARG A 10 5.58 7.51 -3.07
N CYS A 11 6.17 6.76 -2.15
CA CYS A 11 6.93 7.31 -1.04
C CYS A 11 8.34 7.67 -1.52
N VAL A 12 8.78 8.91 -1.32
CA VAL A 12 10.15 9.36 -1.61
C VAL A 12 11.01 9.00 -0.40
N LEU A 13 12.16 8.36 -0.62
CA LEU A 13 13.12 7.99 0.43
C LEU A 13 13.35 9.17 1.40
N GLY A 14 13.13 8.92 2.69
CA GLY A 14 13.44 9.86 3.78
C GLY A 14 12.45 11.00 4.03
N THR A 15 11.35 11.13 3.27
CA THR A 15 10.32 12.13 3.56
C THR A 15 8.91 11.53 3.51
N THR A 16 8.19 11.64 4.62
CA THR A 16 6.78 11.27 4.72
C THR A 16 5.97 12.55 4.69
N LEU A 17 4.95 12.61 3.83
CA LEU A 17 3.95 13.68 3.92
C LEU A 17 3.23 13.56 5.27
N ASP A 18 2.92 14.68 5.91
CA ASP A 18 2.22 14.70 7.20
C ASP A 18 0.90 13.91 7.17
N MET A 19 0.25 13.91 6.00
CA MET A 19 -0.98 13.18 5.69
C MET A 19 -0.90 12.52 4.30
N PRO A 20 -1.48 11.32 4.13
CA PRO A 20 -1.60 10.66 2.84
C PRO A 20 -2.52 11.44 1.90
N VAL A 21 -2.22 11.41 0.59
CA VAL A 21 -3.00 12.04 -0.47
C VAL A 21 -3.43 10.98 -1.48
N MET A 22 -4.71 10.97 -1.85
CA MET A 22 -5.22 10.17 -2.98
C MET A 22 -4.84 10.88 -4.29
N LEU A 23 -3.99 10.26 -5.10
CA LEU A 23 -3.59 10.81 -6.40
C LEU A 23 -4.60 10.42 -7.48
N ALA A 24 -4.86 11.35 -8.40
CA ALA A 24 -5.77 11.12 -9.52
C ALA A 24 -5.15 10.17 -10.57
N PRO A 25 -5.97 9.40 -11.32
CA PRO A 25 -7.42 9.32 -11.21
C PRO A 25 -7.83 8.51 -9.98
N VAL A 26 -8.61 9.15 -9.10
CA VAL A 26 -9.35 8.41 -8.07
C VAL A 26 -10.24 7.44 -8.82
N PRO A 27 -10.31 6.15 -8.44
CA PRO A 27 -11.22 5.22 -9.10
C PRO A 27 -12.58 5.87 -9.25
N ASP A 28 -13.09 5.96 -10.49
CA ASP A 28 -14.49 6.32 -10.68
C ASP A 28 -15.28 5.42 -9.74
N VAL A 29 -16.22 6.02 -9.01
CA VAL A 29 -17.12 5.28 -8.13
C VAL A 29 -18.11 4.50 -9.02
N VAL A 30 -17.57 3.57 -9.82
CA VAL A 30 -18.30 2.46 -10.39
C VAL A 30 -18.97 1.80 -9.21
N ASP A 31 -20.29 1.64 -9.26
CA ASP A 31 -21.09 1.20 -8.12
C ASP A 31 -20.46 -0.02 -7.40
N PHE A 32 -19.80 0.25 -6.27
CA PHE A 32 -19.15 -0.73 -5.43
C PHE A 32 -20.05 -1.17 -4.26
N SER A 33 -21.30 -0.71 -4.21
CA SER A 33 -22.23 -0.90 -3.08
C SER A 33 -22.35 -2.37 -2.67
N ASP A 34 -22.37 -3.30 -3.62
CA ASP A 34 -22.45 -4.74 -3.38
C ASP A 34 -21.08 -5.46 -3.37
N LYS A 35 -19.97 -4.73 -3.48
CA LYS A 35 -18.62 -5.32 -3.57
C LYS A 35 -17.99 -5.46 -2.19
N LYS A 36 -17.25 -6.56 -2.04
CA LYS A 36 -16.32 -6.79 -0.92
C LYS A 36 -14.93 -6.39 -1.37
N VAL A 37 -14.33 -5.44 -0.68
CA VAL A 37 -13.02 -4.87 -0.98
C VAL A 37 -11.98 -5.33 0.03
N LEU A 38 -10.81 -5.74 -0.46
CA LEU A 38 -9.64 -6.01 0.36
C LEU A 38 -8.57 -4.97 0.01
N ILE A 39 -8.27 -4.09 0.96
CA ILE A 39 -7.16 -3.15 0.87
C ILE A 39 -5.89 -3.89 1.29
N THR A 40 -4.86 -3.82 0.46
CA THR A 40 -3.58 -4.50 0.73
C THR A 40 -2.44 -3.51 0.73
N ASP A 41 -1.55 -3.61 1.71
CA ASP A 41 -0.31 -2.84 1.79
C ASP A 41 0.82 -3.72 2.33
N ASP A 42 2.08 -3.32 2.15
CA ASP A 42 3.21 -4.11 2.63
C ASP A 42 3.39 -4.00 4.16
N VAL A 43 3.30 -2.79 4.72
CA VAL A 43 3.39 -2.53 6.15
C VAL A 43 2.35 -1.52 6.65
N ALA A 44 1.61 -1.91 7.69
CA ALA A 44 0.83 -0.99 8.50
C ALA A 44 1.74 -0.35 9.57
N ASP A 45 2.47 0.72 9.20
CA ASP A 45 3.32 1.48 10.13
C ASP A 45 2.48 2.40 11.03
N THR A 46 2.45 3.71 10.77
CA THR A 46 1.50 4.61 11.45
C THR A 46 0.05 4.24 11.16
N GLY A 47 -0.23 3.59 10.03
CA GLY A 47 -1.57 3.21 9.60
C GLY A 47 -2.39 4.37 9.01
N LYS A 48 -1.81 5.57 8.85
CA LYS A 48 -2.51 6.73 8.29
C LYS A 48 -3.01 6.48 6.86
N THR A 49 -2.19 5.89 5.99
CA THR A 49 -2.55 5.55 4.60
C THR A 49 -3.73 4.59 4.56
N LEU A 50 -3.62 3.47 5.28
CA LEU A 50 -4.69 2.48 5.38
C LEU A 50 -5.99 3.09 5.92
N LYS A 51 -5.89 3.99 6.92
CA LYS A 51 -7.06 4.68 7.46
C LYS A 51 -7.75 5.53 6.41
N LEU A 52 -7.01 6.34 5.65
CA LEU A 52 -7.58 7.18 4.60
C LEU A 52 -8.33 6.34 3.56
N VAL A 53 -7.71 5.29 3.04
CA VAL A 53 -8.31 4.44 2.00
C VAL A 53 -9.49 3.64 2.55
N ARG A 54 -9.37 3.11 3.76
CA ARG A 54 -10.45 2.36 4.42
C ARG A 54 -11.66 3.25 4.68
N ASP A 55 -11.47 4.44 5.21
CA ASP A 55 -12.55 5.40 5.50
C ASP A 55 -13.24 5.84 4.20
N PHE A 56 -12.47 6.06 3.11
CA PHE A 56 -13.03 6.32 1.79
C PHE A 56 -13.90 5.16 1.27
N CYS A 57 -13.46 3.90 1.44
CA CYS A 57 -14.21 2.74 0.98
C CYS A 57 -15.46 2.46 1.84
N LEU A 58 -15.43 2.71 3.16
CA LEU A 58 -16.53 2.37 4.08
C LEU A 58 -17.87 2.97 3.68
N GLU A 59 -17.88 4.15 3.05
CA GLU A 59 -19.11 4.82 2.62
C GLU A 59 -19.70 4.25 1.32
N THR A 60 -18.97 3.39 0.62
CA THR A 60 -19.24 3.03 -0.77
C THR A 60 -19.38 1.53 -1.01
N VAL A 61 -18.93 0.67 -0.08
CA VAL A 61 -18.81 -0.79 -0.31
C VAL A 61 -19.57 -1.62 0.73
N ALA A 62 -19.95 -2.84 0.35
CA ALA A 62 -20.66 -3.77 1.26
C ALA A 62 -19.77 -4.25 2.43
N GLU A 63 -18.48 -4.45 2.16
CA GLU A 63 -17.50 -4.90 3.15
C GLU A 63 -16.11 -4.39 2.77
N VAL A 64 -15.37 -3.84 3.72
CA VAL A 64 -13.96 -3.50 3.55
C VAL A 64 -13.14 -4.22 4.62
N ARG A 65 -12.06 -4.86 4.18
CA ARG A 65 -11.04 -5.48 5.05
C ARG A 65 -9.67 -5.06 4.61
N THR A 66 -8.69 -5.25 5.47
CA THR A 66 -7.30 -4.88 5.26
C THR A 66 -6.38 -6.09 5.47
N ALA A 67 -5.43 -6.27 4.57
CA ALA A 67 -4.38 -7.27 4.68
C ALA A 67 -2.99 -6.63 4.55
N VAL A 68 -2.09 -6.98 5.46
CA VAL A 68 -0.70 -6.53 5.41
C VAL A 68 0.29 -7.66 5.67
N ILE A 69 1.50 -7.52 5.14
CA ILE A 69 2.59 -8.43 5.47
C ILE A 69 3.04 -8.16 6.91
N TYR A 70 3.25 -6.90 7.27
CA TYR A 70 3.66 -6.50 8.61
C TYR A 70 2.73 -5.46 9.25
N GLU A 71 2.48 -5.60 10.55
CA GLU A 71 1.73 -4.61 11.34
C GLU A 71 2.55 -4.16 12.56
N LYS A 72 2.62 -2.85 12.76
CA LYS A 72 3.23 -2.21 13.94
C LYS A 72 2.25 -2.12 15.10
N SER A 73 2.75 -2.20 16.33
CA SER A 73 1.91 -2.11 17.53
C SER A 73 1.16 -0.77 17.60
N HIS A 74 1.82 0.33 17.19
CA HIS A 74 1.27 1.70 17.14
C HIS A 74 0.38 2.02 15.92
N SER A 75 0.13 1.06 15.03
CA SER A 75 -0.69 1.32 13.85
C SER A 75 -2.13 1.70 14.21
N LEU A 76 -2.63 2.78 13.56
CA LEU A 76 -4.00 3.28 13.72
C LEU A 76 -5.07 2.33 13.19
N VAL A 77 -4.72 1.46 12.25
CA VAL A 77 -5.63 0.46 11.68
C VAL A 77 -5.18 -0.92 12.14
N LYS A 78 -6.09 -1.67 12.76
CA LYS A 78 -5.88 -3.09 13.06
C LYS A 78 -6.41 -3.91 11.90
N CYS A 79 -5.49 -4.57 11.19
CA CYS A 79 -5.78 -5.27 9.96
C CYS A 79 -6.38 -6.65 10.25
N GLU A 80 -7.35 -7.07 9.45
CA GLU A 80 -8.00 -8.38 9.59
C GLU A 80 -7.06 -9.53 9.22
N TYR A 81 -6.08 -9.27 8.35
CA TYR A 81 -5.10 -10.25 7.94
C TYR A 81 -3.70 -9.68 8.10
N VAL A 82 -2.89 -10.32 8.94
CA VAL A 82 -1.51 -9.92 9.23
C VAL A 82 -0.64 -11.15 9.18
N TRP A 83 0.41 -11.13 8.36
CA TRP A 83 1.38 -12.25 8.38
C TRP A 83 2.25 -12.20 9.63
N LYS A 84 2.83 -11.05 9.98
CA LYS A 84 3.63 -10.89 11.20
C LYS A 84 3.46 -9.52 11.86
N ARG A 85 3.41 -9.49 13.19
CA ARG A 85 3.52 -8.25 13.99
C ARG A 85 4.96 -8.05 14.44
N THR A 86 5.50 -6.86 14.27
CA THR A 86 6.85 -6.50 14.74
C THR A 86 7.03 -4.99 14.77
N ASP A 87 7.73 -4.47 15.78
CA ASP A 87 8.11 -3.05 15.83
C ASP A 87 9.48 -2.79 15.17
N ASP A 88 10.22 -3.83 14.77
CA ASP A 88 11.52 -3.72 14.10
C ASP A 88 11.44 -3.09 12.71
N TRP A 89 12.44 -2.31 12.32
CA TRP A 89 12.54 -1.80 10.95
C TRP A 89 12.52 -2.94 9.92
N ILE A 90 11.79 -2.75 8.82
CA ILE A 90 11.62 -3.76 7.76
C ILE A 90 12.36 -3.31 6.51
N ASN A 91 13.32 -4.11 6.07
CA ASN A 91 13.97 -3.93 4.78
C ASN A 91 13.29 -4.82 3.73
N PHE A 92 12.36 -4.26 2.98
CA PHE A 92 11.75 -4.98 1.86
C PHE A 92 12.71 -5.10 0.68
N PRO A 93 12.68 -6.22 -0.08
CA PRO A 93 13.50 -6.39 -1.27
C PRO A 93 13.39 -5.24 -2.27
N TRP A 94 12.18 -4.71 -2.49
CA TRP A 94 11.95 -3.57 -3.41
C TRP A 94 12.42 -2.22 -2.87
N SER A 95 12.76 -2.13 -1.58
CA SER A 95 13.31 -0.92 -0.97
C SER A 95 14.84 -0.91 -0.97
N VAL A 96 15.48 -2.07 -0.85
CA VAL A 96 16.94 -2.16 -0.65
C VAL A 96 17.69 -2.90 -1.75
N LEU A 97 17.01 -3.65 -2.62
CA LEU A 97 17.63 -4.37 -3.73
C LEU A 97 17.33 -3.67 -5.07
N PRO A 98 18.23 -3.81 -6.05
CA PRO A 98 17.95 -3.37 -7.41
C PRO A 98 16.71 -4.06 -8.00
N VAL A 99 15.99 -3.34 -8.86
CA VAL A 99 14.89 -3.92 -9.66
C VAL A 99 15.40 -5.16 -10.39
N VAL A 100 14.69 -6.27 -10.23
CA VAL A 100 15.01 -7.54 -10.91
C VAL A 100 14.87 -7.34 -12.43
N ARG A 101 15.89 -7.74 -13.18
CA ARG A 101 15.93 -7.65 -14.65
C ARG A 101 15.91 -9.02 -15.29
N LYS A 102 15.52 -9.09 -16.56
CA LYS A 102 15.70 -10.32 -17.33
C LYS A 102 17.19 -10.58 -17.54
N SER A 103 17.57 -11.85 -17.51
CA SER A 103 18.95 -12.25 -17.79
C SER A 103 19.38 -11.76 -19.18
N GLY A 104 20.54 -11.11 -19.26
CA GLY A 104 21.08 -10.56 -20.52
C GLY A 104 20.76 -9.10 -20.81
N GLU A 105 19.93 -8.42 -20.00
CA GLU A 105 19.68 -6.98 -20.16
C GLU A 105 20.81 -6.12 -19.58
N PRO A 106 21.27 -5.06 -20.27
CA PRO A 106 22.30 -4.16 -19.75
C PRO A 106 21.89 -3.47 -18.45
N VAL A 107 22.85 -3.28 -17.54
CA VAL A 107 22.65 -2.51 -16.31
C VAL A 107 22.70 -1.02 -16.62
N THR A 108 21.55 -0.40 -16.85
CA THR A 108 21.37 1.07 -16.70
C THR A 108 21.33 1.40 -15.21
N PRO A 109 22.28 2.17 -14.66
CA PRO A 109 22.22 2.59 -13.25
C PRO A 109 20.93 3.39 -13.01
N SER A 110 20.18 3.07 -11.95
CA SER A 110 19.09 3.94 -11.52
C SER A 110 19.71 5.20 -10.93
N ARG A 111 19.54 6.35 -11.58
CA ARG A 111 20.04 7.64 -11.09
C ARG A 111 19.41 8.11 -9.77
N GLU A 112 18.44 7.39 -9.22
CA GLU A 112 17.56 7.86 -8.13
C GLU A 112 17.56 6.96 -6.88
N ALA A 113 18.60 6.14 -6.67
CA ALA A 113 18.78 5.42 -5.42
C ALA A 113 19.91 6.05 -4.59
N LEU A 114 19.70 7.31 -4.18
CA LEU A 114 20.43 7.98 -3.09
C LEU A 114 19.44 8.85 -2.31
#